data_AF-A0A1Y3EJN2-F1
#
_entry.id   AF-A0A1Y3EJN2-F1
#
_cell.length_a   1.000
_cell.length_b   1.000
_cell.length_c   1.000
_cell.angle_alpha   90.00
_cell.angle_beta   90.00
_cell.angle_gamma   90.00
#
_symmetry.space_group_name_H-M   'P 1'
#
loop_
_entity.id
_entity.type
_entity.pdbx_description
1 polymer ?
#
loop_
_entity_poly.entity_id
_entity_poly.type
_entity_poly.pdbx_seq_one_letter_code
_entity_poly.pdbx_strand_id
1 'polypeptide(L)'
;MGALEDGYFGVCSFMSRTNCCSGECGPNGLPLTPPSIAIIGRFQFLTSLRHPNLCQYLDIQRGKFDRIFVISEHYCKCVHDVVNENKRKRLALK
;
A
#
# COMPACT_ATOMS: atom_id res chain seq x y z
N MET A 1 0.37 -21.53 -3.78
CA MET A 1 1.61 -20.84 -3.37
C MET A 1 1.60 -19.44 -3.97
N GLY A 2 1.49 -18.35 -3.23
CA GLY A 2 1.32 -18.17 -1.77
C GLY A 2 -0.05 -17.59 -1.38
N ALA A 3 -0.20 -17.50 -0.05
CA ALA A 3 -1.02 -16.61 0.77
C ALA A 3 -0.49 -16.81 2.21
N LEU A 4 0.78 -16.44 2.38
CA LEU A 4 1.63 -16.49 3.57
C LEU A 4 2.04 -17.88 4.11
N GLU A 5 3.22 -18.32 3.66
CA GLU A 5 4.04 -19.41 4.24
C GLU A 5 5.04 -18.82 5.27
N ASP A 6 6.31 -18.56 4.91
CA ASP A 6 7.29 -17.85 5.79
C ASP A 6 7.15 -16.30 5.74
N GLY A 7 6.02 -15.79 5.27
CA GLY A 7 5.77 -14.36 5.06
C GLY A 7 5.10 -13.68 6.26
N TYR A 8 5.09 -12.35 6.24
CA TYR A 8 4.39 -11.49 7.20
C TYR A 8 3.34 -10.63 6.50
N PHE A 9 2.39 -10.07 7.26
CA PHE A 9 1.46 -9.07 6.72
C PHE A 9 2.17 -7.74 6.56
N GLY A 10 2.30 -7.27 5.32
CA GLY A 10 2.71 -5.92 4.99
C GLY A 10 1.49 -5.02 4.81
N VAL A 11 1.51 -3.85 5.44
CA VAL A 11 0.46 -2.84 5.27
C VAL A 11 1.08 -1.56 4.71
N CYS A 12 0.53 -1.10 3.58
CA CYS A 12 0.84 0.20 3.01
C CYS A 12 -0.42 1.05 2.98
N SER A 13 -0.31 2.32 3.38
CA SER A 13 -1.42 3.27 3.38
C SER A 13 -1.15 4.36 2.35
N PHE A 14 -2.11 4.57 1.45
CA PHE A 14 -2.12 5.66 0.48
C PHE A 14 -3.25 6.62 0.84
N MET A 15 -3.10 7.89 0.51
CA MET A 15 -4.17 8.88 0.68
C MET A 15 -4.36 9.58 -0.65
N SER A 16 -5.61 9.71 -1.08
CA SER A 16 -5.91 10.55 -2.22
C SER A 16 -5.42 11.96 -1.93
N ARG A 17 -4.86 12.63 -2.95
CA ARG A 17 -4.49 14.04 -2.85
C ARG A 17 -5.76 14.86 -2.93
N THR A 18 -6.52 14.86 -1.85
CA THR A 18 -7.60 15.79 -1.64
C THR A 18 -6.99 17.00 -0.97
N ASN A 19 -7.26 18.20 -1.49
CA ASN A 19 -7.16 19.38 -0.65
C ASN A 19 -8.00 19.07 0.58
N CYS A 20 -7.36 18.98 1.74
CA CYS A 20 -8.04 18.89 3.02
C CYS A 20 -9.16 19.92 2.97
N CYS A 21 -10.42 19.48 2.98
CA CYS A 21 -11.52 20.37 3.30
C CYS A 21 -11.19 20.89 4.69
N SER A 22 -10.55 22.05 4.75
CA SER A 22 -10.76 23.02 5.80
C SER A 22 -12.24 22.97 6.14
N GLY A 23 -12.58 22.88 7.43
CA GLY A 23 -13.95 22.80 7.92
C GLY A 23 -14.74 24.09 7.67
N GLU A 24 -14.63 24.64 6.48
CA GLU A 24 -15.26 25.85 6.00
C GLU A 24 -16.68 25.48 5.59
N CYS A 25 -17.64 26.06 6.29
CA CYS A 25 -19.00 26.12 5.78
C CYS A 25 -19.04 27.16 4.66
N GLY A 26 -19.87 26.92 3.65
CA GLY A 26 -20.17 27.95 2.66
C GLY A 26 -20.80 29.18 3.33
N PRO A 27 -20.89 30.33 2.63
CA PRO A 27 -21.53 31.54 3.16
C PRO A 27 -23.01 31.36 3.54
N ASN A 28 -23.62 30.24 3.13
CA ASN A 28 -24.96 29.78 3.48
C ASN A 28 -25.02 28.88 4.73
N GLY A 29 -23.90 28.65 5.43
CA GLY A 29 -23.84 27.78 6.61
C GLY A 29 -24.00 26.29 6.32
N LEU A 30 -24.08 25.91 5.03
CA LEU A 30 -24.08 24.50 4.64
C LEU A 30 -22.63 24.00 4.61
N PRO A 31 -22.37 22.75 5.06
CA PRO A 31 -21.06 22.14 4.85
C PRO A 31 -20.77 22.14 3.34
N LEU A 32 -19.57 22.59 2.96
CA LEU A 32 -19.12 22.47 1.57
C LEU A 32 -19.35 21.02 1.14
N THR A 33 -20.08 20.82 0.04
CA THR A 33 -20.39 19.49 -0.50
C THR A 33 -19.10 18.66 -0.46
N PRO A 34 -19.06 17.53 0.27
CA PRO A 34 -17.83 16.77 0.38
C PRO A 34 -17.32 16.47 -1.03
N PRO A 35 -16.05 16.74 -1.34
CA PRO A 35 -15.51 16.46 -2.65
C PRO A 35 -15.82 14.99 -2.99
N SER A 36 -16.50 14.78 -4.12
CA SER A 36 -16.81 13.44 -4.61
C SER A 36 -15.52 12.82 -5.13
N ILE A 37 -14.72 12.24 -4.24
CA ILE A 37 -13.50 11.53 -4.61
C ILE A 37 -13.90 10.09 -4.87
N ALA A 38 -14.26 9.84 -6.12
CA ALA A 38 -14.36 8.48 -6.62
C ALA A 38 -12.94 7.93 -6.74
N ILE A 39 -12.57 7.02 -5.85
CA ILE A 39 -11.33 6.24 -5.97
C ILE A 39 -11.60 5.10 -6.95
N ILE A 40 -11.06 5.21 -8.16
CA ILE A 40 -11.18 4.18 -9.19
C ILE A 40 -9.89 3.37 -9.22
N GLY A 41 -10.00 2.05 -9.08
CA GLY A 41 -8.86 1.15 -9.09
C GLY A 41 -9.26 -0.28 -9.43
N ARG A 42 -8.29 -1.08 -9.89
CA ARG A 42 -8.50 -2.51 -10.21
C ARG A 42 -8.34 -3.40 -8.98
N PHE A 43 -8.78 -2.95 -7.80
CA PHE A 43 -8.45 -3.59 -6.52
C PHE A 43 -8.90 -5.05 -6.45
N GLN A 44 -10.14 -5.34 -6.87
CA GLN A 44 -10.67 -6.71 -6.89
C GLN A 44 -9.89 -7.63 -7.84
N PHE A 45 -9.39 -7.09 -8.95
CA PHE A 45 -8.53 -7.86 -9.86
C PHE A 45 -7.15 -8.07 -9.25
N LEU A 46 -6.54 -7.04 -8.66
CA LEU A 46 -5.22 -7.14 -8.03
C LEU A 46 -5.19 -8.18 -6.90
N THR A 47 -6.24 -8.28 -6.09
CA THR A 47 -6.34 -9.29 -5.02
C THR A 47 -6.54 -10.71 -5.54
N SER A 48 -6.97 -10.86 -6.80
CA SER A 48 -7.11 -12.17 -7.47
C SER A 48 -5.80 -12.73 -8.04
N LEU A 49 -4.77 -11.88 -8.22
CA LEU A 49 -3.50 -12.29 -8.80
C LEU A 49 -2.73 -13.21 -7.84
N ARG A 50 -2.32 -14.37 -8.35
CA ARG A 50 -1.53 -15.37 -7.59
C ARG A 50 -0.39 -15.90 -8.44
N HIS A 51 0.84 -15.77 -7.94
CA HIS A 51 2.02 -16.28 -8.63
C HIS A 51 3.14 -16.58 -7.60
N PRO A 52 3.89 -17.69 -7.73
CA PRO A 52 4.92 -18.08 -6.76
C PRO A 52 6.09 -17.09 -6.64
N ASN A 53 6.29 -16.22 -7.63
CA ASN A 53 7.35 -15.21 -7.63
C ASN A 53 6.84 -13.77 -7.46
N LEU A 54 5.58 -13.58 -7.08
CA LEU A 54 5.00 -12.27 -6.79
C LEU A 54 4.39 -12.27 -5.40
N CYS A 55 4.66 -11.22 -4.61
CA CYS A 55 3.93 -10.98 -3.37
C CYS A 55 2.45 -10.73 -3.69
N GLN A 56 1.57 -11.53 -3.09
CA GLN A 56 0.14 -11.40 -3.30
C GLN A 56 -0.42 -10.18 -2.56
N TYR A 57 -1.35 -9.47 -3.20
CA TYR A 57 -2.25 -8.55 -2.51
C TYR A 57 -3.35 -9.35 -1.81
N LEU A 58 -3.37 -9.31 -0.49
CA LEU A 58 -4.28 -10.10 0.33
C LEU A 58 -5.63 -9.40 0.47
N ASP A 59 -5.60 -8.08 0.71
CA ASP A 59 -6.79 -7.27 0.81
C ASP A 59 -6.47 -5.80 0.50
N ILE A 60 -7.46 -5.06 0.02
CA ILE A 60 -7.35 -3.64 -0.24
C ILE A 60 -8.64 -2.96 0.23
N GLN A 61 -8.53 -2.16 1.29
CA GLN A 61 -9.68 -1.51 1.91
C GLN A 61 -9.62 0.01 1.78
N ARG A 62 -10.76 0.62 1.45
CA ARG A 62 -10.95 2.06 1.58
C ARG A 62 -11.34 2.39 3.03
N GLY A 63 -10.48 3.16 3.69
CA GLY A 63 -10.75 3.75 5.00
C GLY A 63 -11.35 5.16 4.90
N LYS A 64 -11.38 5.84 6.04
CA LYS A 64 -11.84 7.23 6.14
C LYS A 64 -10.91 8.18 5.37
N PHE A 65 -11.45 9.34 4.96
CA PHE A 65 -10.68 10.44 4.34
C PHE A 65 -9.90 10.01 3.09
N ASP A 66 -10.50 9.16 2.26
CA ASP A 66 -9.88 8.67 1.02
C ASP A 66 -8.52 8.00 1.22
N ARG A 67 -8.36 7.40 2.40
CA ARG A 67 -7.23 6.55 2.72
C ARG A 67 -7.48 5.16 2.18
N ILE A 68 -6.49 4.59 1.52
CA ILE A 68 -6.51 3.23 0.99
C ILE A 68 -5.46 2.43 1.74
N PHE A 69 -5.88 1.35 2.37
CA PHE A 69 -4.99 0.38 2.99
C PHE A 69 -4.80 -0.78 2.03
N VAL A 70 -3.56 -1.06 1.68
CA VAL A 70 -3.16 -2.20 0.85
C VAL A 70 -2.45 -3.19 1.76
N ILE A 71 -3.04 -4.36 1.91
CA ILE A 71 -2.51 -5.49 2.67
C ILE A 71 -1.90 -6.46 1.66
N SER A 72 -0.65 -6.85 1.90
CA SER A 72 0.10 -7.71 1.00
C SER A 72 1.01 -8.66 1.76
N GLU A 73 1.48 -9.71 1.10
CA GLU A 73 2.55 -10.54 1.61
C GLU A 73 3.86 -9.73 1.70
N HIS A 74 4.54 -9.81 2.83
CA HIS A 74 5.79 -9.11 3.09
C HIS A 74 6.88 -10.07 3.54
N TYR A 75 8.06 -9.91 2.96
CA TYR A 75 9.26 -10.66 3.33
C TYR A 75 10.33 -9.67 3.77
N CYS A 76 10.96 -9.93 4.92
CA CYS A 76 11.90 -9.00 5.55
C CYS A 76 13.18 -8.75 4.74
N LYS A 77 13.54 -9.66 3.83
CA LYS A 77 14.77 -9.56 3.05
C LYS A 77 14.46 -9.09 1.64
N CYS A 78 14.90 -7.89 1.28
CA CYS A 78 14.78 -7.41 -0.08
C CYS A 78 16.07 -7.67 -0.89
N VAL A 79 15.95 -7.58 -2.22
CA VAL A 79 17.09 -7.76 -3.15
C VAL A 79 18.22 -6.79 -2.82
N HIS A 80 17.90 -5.55 -2.45
CA HIS A 80 18.88 -4.54 -2.09
C HIS A 80 19.72 -4.96 -0.87
N ASP A 81 19.11 -5.57 0.15
CA ASP A 81 19.83 -6.03 1.34
C ASP A 81 20.79 -7.17 0.99
N VAL A 82 20.33 -8.14 0.19
CA VAL A 82 21.17 -9.24 -0.30
C VAL A 82 22.37 -8.71 -1.08
N VAL A 83 22.16 -7.73 -1.96
CA VAL A 83 23.24 -7.12 -2.75
C VAL A 83 24.26 -6.43 -1.84
N ASN A 84 23.81 -5.70 -0.81
CA ASN A 84 24.70 -4.99 0.10
C ASN A 84 25.47 -5.93 1.04
N GLU A 85 24.82 -6.98 1.55
CA GLU A 85 25.50 -8.05 2.30
C GLU A 85 26.63 -8.68 1.47
N ASN A 86 26.35 -8.99 0.20
CA ASN A 86 27.35 -9.58 -0.69
C ASN A 86 28.52 -8.63 -0.96
N LYS A 87 28.27 -7.32 -1.12
CA LYS A 87 29.34 -6.32 -1.24
C LYS A 87 30.22 -6.30 0.01
N ARG A 88 29.63 -6.30 1.21
CA ARG A 88 30.36 -6.31 2.49
C ARG A 88 31.21 -7.57 2.65
N LYS A 89 30.66 -8.75 2.36
CA LYS A 89 31.39 -10.03 2.42
C LYS A 89 32.61 -10.02 1.48
N ARG A 90 32.46 -9.50 0.26
CA ARG A 90 33.56 -9.37 -0.71
C ARG A 90 34.65 -8.40 -0.26
N LEU A 91 34.29 -7.37 0.50
CA LEU A 91 35.25 -6.42 1.08
C LEU A 91 35.99 -7.01 2.27
N ALA A 92 35.34 -7.83 3.10
CA ALA A 92 35.95 -8.48 4.26
C ALA A 92 36.87 -9.67 3.91
N LEU A 93 36.81 -10.16 2.66
CA LEU A 93 37.67 -11.22 2.11
C LEU A 93 38.96 -10.68 1.46
N LYS A 94 39.13 -9.36 1.41
CA LYS A 94 40.34 -8.68 0.94
C LYS A 94 41.13 -8.17 2.14
#